data_AF-A0A8J6MPL9-F1
#
_entry.id   AF-A0A8J6MPL9-F1
#
_cell.length_a   1.000
_cell.length_b   1.000
_cell.length_c   1.000
_cell.angle_alpha   90.00
_cell.angle_beta   90.00
_cell.angle_gamma   90.00
#
_symmetry.space_group_name_H-M   'P 1'
#
loop_
_entity.id
_entity.type
_entity.pdbx_description
1 polymer ?
#
loop_
_entity_poly.entity_id
_entity_poly.type
_entity_poly.pdbx_seq_one_letter_code
_entity_poly.pdbx_strand_id
1 'polypeptide(L)'
;HGSIAEFNGNWYVFYHRSSQNSKFNRRACIEPITFNEDGSINEVEMTTQGVAGPLDATLPVDAYRACLLSGSVHTETVEPVNGRDGCSEHLAFIQNGDWAAYKYIDFKDGVAAFEASVGSLTYGGQIEVRLDNADGQVIGICEVSRTEGWNKLETVSCAVEKVTGVHAVYLVFKGRGGRLFDLESFRFVK
;
A
#
# COMPACT_ATOMS: atom_id res chain seq x y z
N HIS A 1 5.20 10.96 -17.75
CA HIS A 1 5.36 12.44 -17.78
C HIS A 1 5.93 12.87 -16.45
N GLY A 2 6.81 13.86 -16.44
CA GLY A 2 7.42 14.32 -15.21
C GLY A 2 8.20 15.61 -15.39
N SER A 3 8.76 16.09 -14.30
CA SER A 3 9.67 17.24 -14.25
C SER A 3 10.69 17.01 -13.16
N ILE A 4 11.86 17.63 -13.28
CA ILE A 4 12.84 17.72 -12.21
C ILE A 4 12.81 19.14 -11.67
N ALA A 5 12.79 19.31 -10.36
CA ALA A 5 12.85 20.63 -9.74
C ALA A 5 13.65 20.60 -8.44
N GLU A 6 14.31 21.73 -8.16
CA GLU A 6 14.98 21.98 -6.90
C GLU A 6 14.03 22.67 -5.92
N PHE A 7 14.02 22.22 -4.67
CA PHE A 7 13.31 22.87 -3.58
C PHE A 7 14.13 22.79 -2.30
N ASN A 8 14.35 23.95 -1.65
CA ASN A 8 15.18 24.07 -0.44
C ASN A 8 16.54 23.37 -0.56
N GLY A 9 17.24 23.57 -1.69
CA GLY A 9 18.58 23.00 -1.92
C GLY A 9 18.62 21.49 -2.20
N ASN A 10 17.47 20.85 -2.37
CA ASN A 10 17.36 19.42 -2.68
C ASN A 10 16.66 19.24 -4.04
N TRP A 11 17.08 18.22 -4.78
CA TRP A 11 16.53 17.93 -6.09
C TRP A 11 15.52 16.78 -6.03
N TYR A 12 14.46 16.92 -6.82
CA TYR A 12 13.37 15.95 -6.85
C TYR A 12 12.94 15.65 -8.28
N VAL A 13 12.54 14.41 -8.52
CA VAL A 13 11.80 14.03 -9.72
C VAL A 13 10.31 13.93 -9.38
N PHE A 14 9.50 14.62 -10.17
CA PHE A 14 8.05 14.56 -10.13
C PHE A 14 7.57 13.70 -11.29
N TYR A 15 6.63 12.80 -11.01
CA TYR A 15 6.02 11.95 -12.04
C TYR A 15 4.57 11.64 -11.67
N HIS A 16 3.93 10.76 -12.44
CA HIS A 16 2.63 10.26 -12.07
C HIS A 16 2.51 8.76 -12.29
N ARG A 17 1.57 8.17 -11.56
CA ARG A 17 1.06 6.81 -11.80
C ARG A 17 -0.43 6.85 -12.13
N SER A 18 -0.89 5.90 -12.93
CA SER A 18 -2.32 5.70 -13.15
C SER A 18 -3.01 5.34 -11.83
N SER A 19 -4.23 5.82 -11.65
CA SER A 19 -5.09 5.48 -10.51
C SER A 19 -6.46 5.03 -11.00
N GLN A 20 -7.23 4.37 -10.13
CA GLN A 20 -8.62 3.98 -10.40
C GLN A 20 -8.80 3.19 -11.71
N ASN A 21 -7.83 2.33 -12.03
CA ASN A 21 -7.81 1.51 -13.25
C ASN A 21 -8.09 2.31 -14.54
N SER A 22 -7.64 3.57 -14.59
CA SER A 22 -7.91 4.49 -15.69
C SER A 22 -6.61 5.04 -16.27
N LYS A 23 -6.57 5.16 -17.61
CA LYS A 23 -5.49 5.84 -18.33
C LYS A 23 -5.59 7.38 -18.23
N PHE A 24 -6.73 7.89 -17.77
CA PHE A 24 -7.00 9.33 -17.66
C PHE A 24 -6.78 9.85 -16.23
N ASN A 25 -6.98 9.00 -15.22
CA ASN A 25 -6.78 9.36 -13.82
C ASN A 25 -5.31 9.16 -13.44
N ARG A 26 -4.69 10.21 -12.88
CA ARG A 26 -3.26 10.26 -12.60
C ARG A 26 -3.04 10.80 -11.20
N ARG A 27 -2.14 10.16 -10.46
CA ARG A 27 -1.68 10.60 -9.14
C ARG A 27 -0.26 11.14 -9.23
N ALA A 28 -0.04 12.36 -8.78
CA ALA A 28 1.29 12.95 -8.69
C ALA A 28 2.14 12.20 -7.64
N CYS A 29 3.39 11.94 -7.97
CA CYS A 29 4.39 11.31 -7.12
C CYS A 29 5.68 12.15 -7.17
N ILE A 30 6.48 12.05 -6.12
CA ILE A 30 7.73 12.81 -5.97
C ILE A 30 8.75 11.95 -5.22
N GLU A 31 9.98 11.93 -5.71
CA GLU A 31 11.10 11.19 -5.11
C GLU A 31 12.36 12.07 -5.12
N PRO A 32 13.22 11.98 -4.10
CA PRO A 32 14.50 12.68 -4.07
C PRO A 32 15.45 12.12 -5.12
N ILE A 33 16.28 12.98 -5.71
CA ILE A 33 17.33 12.59 -6.66
C ILE A 33 18.64 13.27 -6.33
N THR A 34 19.74 12.66 -6.77
CA THR A 34 21.08 13.23 -6.71
C THR A 34 21.73 13.16 -8.07
N PHE A 35 22.57 14.15 -8.37
CA PHE A 35 23.43 14.12 -9.54
C PHE A 35 24.76 13.46 -9.17
N ASN A 36 25.15 12.46 -9.95
CA ASN A 36 26.48 11.86 -9.89
C ASN A 36 27.53 12.87 -10.37
N GLU A 37 28.81 12.60 -10.11
CA GLU A 37 29.92 13.50 -10.49
C GLU A 37 29.98 13.78 -12.01
N ASP A 38 29.54 12.83 -12.83
CA ASP A 38 29.46 12.94 -14.29
C ASP A 38 28.17 13.62 -14.80
N GLY A 39 27.31 14.06 -13.88
CA GLY A 39 26.02 14.69 -14.17
C GLY A 39 24.87 13.71 -14.44
N SER A 40 25.11 12.39 -14.41
CA SER A 40 24.05 11.39 -14.53
C SER A 40 23.17 11.32 -13.27
N ILE A 41 21.98 10.74 -13.40
CA ILE A 41 21.06 10.47 -12.30
C ILE A 41 20.80 8.96 -12.28
N ASN A 42 20.89 8.34 -11.10
CA ASN A 42 20.56 6.93 -10.93
C ASN A 42 19.07 6.69 -11.15
N GLU A 43 18.70 5.48 -11.59
CA GLU A 43 17.28 5.14 -11.72
C GLU A 43 16.56 5.30 -10.36
N VAL A 44 15.47 6.05 -10.39
CA VAL A 44 14.74 6.42 -9.18
C VAL A 44 13.62 5.43 -8.95
N GLU A 45 13.64 4.81 -7.78
CA GLU A 45 12.62 3.85 -7.38
C GLU A 45 11.30 4.54 -7.04
N MET A 46 10.18 3.93 -7.45
CA MET A 46 8.86 4.34 -6.96
C MET A 46 8.63 3.82 -5.55
N THR A 47 8.41 4.73 -4.59
CA THR A 47 8.30 4.40 -3.17
C THR A 47 6.90 4.70 -2.61
N THR A 48 6.63 4.21 -1.40
CA THR A 48 5.39 4.50 -0.66
C THR A 48 5.50 5.79 0.17
N GLN A 49 6.72 6.15 0.55
CA GLN A 49 7.04 7.30 1.38
C GLN A 49 7.24 8.60 0.57
N GLY A 50 7.56 8.50 -0.72
CA GLY A 50 7.94 9.64 -1.54
C GLY A 50 9.16 10.34 -0.94
N VAL A 51 9.06 11.65 -0.75
CA VAL A 51 10.14 12.46 -0.15
C VAL A 51 10.30 12.34 1.37
N ALA A 52 9.41 11.60 2.03
CA ALA A 52 9.52 11.36 3.47
C ALA A 52 10.50 10.21 3.78
N GLY A 53 10.90 10.09 5.04
CA GLY A 53 11.68 8.93 5.51
C GLY A 53 10.85 7.64 5.62
N PRO A 54 11.47 6.52 6.06
CA PRO A 54 10.78 5.27 6.34
C PRO A 54 9.51 5.46 7.16
N LEU A 55 8.43 4.76 6.76
CA LEU A 55 7.15 4.84 7.44
C LEU A 55 7.17 3.93 8.66
N ASP A 56 6.85 4.48 9.83
CA ASP A 56 6.73 3.69 11.06
C ASP A 56 5.66 2.59 10.88
N ALA A 57 6.08 1.33 10.98
CA ALA A 57 5.19 0.17 10.81
C ALA A 57 4.01 0.17 11.79
N THR A 58 4.14 0.86 12.93
CA THR A 58 3.11 0.90 13.98
C THR A 58 2.04 1.96 13.77
N LEU A 59 2.25 2.88 12.83
CA LEU A 59 1.25 3.87 12.43
C LEU A 59 0.39 3.31 11.28
N PRO A 60 -0.90 3.70 11.19
CA PRO A 60 -1.74 3.35 10.06
C PRO A 60 -1.12 3.79 8.73
N VAL A 61 -1.00 2.84 7.81
CA VAL A 61 -0.65 3.07 6.41
C VAL A 61 -1.91 2.92 5.58
N ASP A 62 -2.34 4.01 4.92
CA ASP A 62 -3.47 3.95 4.00
C ASP A 62 -3.15 3.03 2.82
N ALA A 63 -4.06 2.12 2.50
CA ALA A 63 -3.81 1.09 1.50
C ALA A 63 -3.64 1.67 0.09
N TYR A 64 -4.29 2.80 -0.22
CA TYR A 64 -4.14 3.49 -1.51
C TYR A 64 -2.71 3.97 -1.77
N ARG A 65 -1.85 4.05 -0.73
CA ARG A 65 -0.46 4.49 -0.85
C ARG A 65 0.46 3.44 -1.49
N ALA A 66 -0.05 2.24 -1.79
CA ALA A 66 0.69 1.20 -2.51
C ALA A 66 1.48 1.79 -3.68
N CYS A 67 2.79 1.54 -3.72
CA CYS A 67 3.66 2.08 -4.76
C CYS A 67 3.64 1.20 -6.02
N LEU A 68 3.29 -0.07 -5.85
CA LEU A 68 3.08 -1.04 -6.92
C LEU A 68 1.79 -1.83 -6.65
N LEU A 69 1.06 -2.12 -7.71
CA LEU A 69 -0.14 -2.94 -7.72
C LEU A 69 -0.04 -3.94 -8.86
N SER A 70 -0.58 -5.14 -8.69
CA SER A 70 -0.59 -6.17 -9.72
C SER A 70 -1.90 -6.92 -9.75
N GLY A 71 -2.35 -7.23 -10.97
CA GLY A 71 -3.60 -7.92 -11.23
C GLY A 71 -4.77 -6.94 -11.34
N SER A 72 -5.90 -7.27 -10.70
CA SER A 72 -7.14 -6.50 -10.83
C SER A 72 -7.29 -5.39 -9.79
N VAL A 73 -6.56 -5.48 -8.67
CA VAL A 73 -6.57 -4.49 -7.59
C VAL A 73 -6.23 -3.08 -8.09
N HIS A 74 -7.02 -2.11 -7.66
CA HIS A 74 -6.79 -0.69 -7.92
C HIS A 74 -7.41 0.17 -6.82
N THR A 75 -7.04 1.45 -6.78
CA THR A 75 -7.61 2.42 -5.85
C THR A 75 -9.04 2.77 -6.26
N GLU A 76 -9.99 2.81 -5.33
CA GLU A 76 -11.34 3.37 -5.55
C GLU A 76 -11.56 4.53 -4.58
N THR A 77 -12.25 5.57 -5.05
CA THR A 77 -12.60 6.74 -4.24
C THR A 77 -13.99 6.54 -3.65
N VAL A 78 -14.13 6.70 -2.34
CA VAL A 78 -15.42 6.83 -1.69
C VAL A 78 -15.78 8.31 -1.67
N GLU A 79 -16.79 8.67 -2.46
CA GLU A 79 -17.35 10.02 -2.43
C GLU A 79 -17.93 10.31 -1.04
N PRO A 80 -17.71 11.50 -0.47
CA PRO A 80 -18.24 11.85 0.83
C PRO A 80 -19.77 11.81 0.84
N VAL A 81 -20.34 10.89 1.63
CA VAL A 81 -21.77 10.90 1.91
C VAL A 81 -22.04 11.98 2.95
N ASN A 82 -22.89 12.95 2.62
CA ASN A 82 -23.37 14.01 3.52
C ASN A 82 -22.30 14.97 4.08
N GLY A 83 -21.43 15.50 3.22
CA GLY A 83 -20.68 16.73 3.55
C GLY A 83 -19.63 16.60 4.66
N ARG A 84 -19.07 15.40 4.89
CA ARG A 84 -17.79 15.29 5.57
C ARG A 84 -16.68 15.65 4.58
N ASP A 85 -15.81 16.57 4.97
CA ASP A 85 -14.58 16.86 4.23
C ASP A 85 -13.75 15.58 4.09
N GLY A 86 -13.31 15.31 2.85
CA GLY A 86 -12.37 14.25 2.50
C GLY A 86 -13.00 13.12 1.67
N CYS A 87 -12.56 13.00 0.42
CA CYS A 87 -12.64 11.72 -0.29
C CYS A 87 -11.73 10.73 0.44
N SER A 88 -12.23 9.55 0.82
CA SER A 88 -11.35 8.45 1.25
C SER A 88 -11.04 7.53 0.07
N GLU A 89 -9.82 7.01 0.03
CA GLU A 89 -9.41 6.04 -1.00
C GLU A 89 -9.03 4.72 -0.34
N HIS A 90 -9.37 3.62 -0.98
CA HIS A 90 -9.05 2.27 -0.52
C HIS A 90 -8.60 1.42 -1.71
N LEU A 91 -8.04 0.24 -1.45
CA LEU A 91 -7.84 -0.77 -2.50
C LEU A 91 -9.11 -1.59 -2.66
N ALA A 92 -9.57 -1.68 -3.90
CA ALA A 92 -10.79 -2.33 -4.32
C ALA A 92 -10.53 -3.34 -5.44
N PHE A 93 -11.55 -4.11 -5.78
CA PHE A 93 -11.51 -5.13 -6.86
C PHE A 93 -10.38 -6.15 -6.68
N ILE A 94 -9.96 -6.37 -5.43
CA ILE A 94 -8.95 -7.37 -5.06
C ILE A 94 -9.46 -8.76 -5.45
N GLN A 95 -8.67 -9.48 -6.25
CA GLN A 95 -8.93 -10.86 -6.65
C GLN A 95 -7.80 -11.79 -6.18
N ASN A 96 -8.06 -13.10 -6.27
CA ASN A 96 -7.06 -14.10 -5.91
C ASN A 96 -5.80 -13.98 -6.79
N GLY A 97 -4.65 -13.80 -6.13
CA GLY A 97 -3.34 -13.66 -6.78
C GLY A 97 -2.91 -12.20 -6.99
N ASP A 98 -3.81 -11.24 -6.79
CA ASP A 98 -3.46 -9.81 -6.79
C ASP A 98 -2.54 -9.49 -5.62
N TRP A 99 -1.78 -8.40 -5.74
CA TRP A 99 -0.96 -7.91 -4.64
C TRP A 99 -0.72 -6.40 -4.67
N ALA A 100 -0.40 -5.84 -3.50
CA ALA A 100 -0.01 -4.45 -3.31
C ALA A 100 1.31 -4.36 -2.55
N ALA A 101 2.22 -3.49 -3.00
CA ALA A 101 3.53 -3.30 -2.37
C ALA A 101 3.65 -1.95 -1.67
N TYR A 102 4.27 -1.98 -0.49
CA TYR A 102 4.54 -0.84 0.36
C TYR A 102 6.02 -0.82 0.72
N LYS A 103 6.79 0.08 0.11
CA LYS A 103 8.25 0.13 0.32
C LYS A 103 8.62 1.03 1.49
N TYR A 104 9.72 0.69 2.14
CA TYR A 104 10.32 1.43 3.26
C TYR A 104 9.42 1.51 4.50
N ILE A 105 8.90 0.37 4.93
CA ILE A 105 8.20 0.20 6.21
C ILE A 105 9.25 -0.11 7.29
N ASP A 106 9.33 0.72 8.32
CA ASP A 106 10.27 0.62 9.43
C ASP A 106 9.66 -0.09 10.63
N PHE A 107 10.09 -1.33 10.84
CA PHE A 107 9.68 -2.17 11.97
C PHE A 107 10.42 -1.85 13.27
N LYS A 108 11.44 -0.98 13.23
CA LYS A 108 12.30 -0.64 14.38
C LYS A 108 12.83 -1.92 15.05
N ASP A 109 12.58 -2.10 16.34
CA ASP A 109 13.00 -3.27 17.15
C ASP A 109 12.05 -4.48 17.04
N GLY A 110 10.98 -4.31 16.28
CA GLY A 110 10.06 -5.33 15.82
C GLY A 110 8.64 -5.27 16.36
N VAL A 111 7.82 -6.16 15.79
CA VAL A 111 6.36 -6.25 15.92
C VAL A 111 5.95 -7.70 16.14
N ALA A 112 4.72 -7.93 16.61
CA ALA A 112 4.16 -9.25 16.88
C ALA A 112 2.89 -9.56 16.09
N ALA A 113 2.17 -8.55 15.62
CA ALA A 113 0.93 -8.74 14.87
C ALA A 113 0.79 -7.75 13.71
N PHE A 114 -0.05 -8.14 12.76
CA PHE A 114 -0.55 -7.30 11.67
C PHE A 114 -2.06 -7.05 11.90
N GLU A 115 -2.50 -5.84 11.60
CA GLU A 115 -3.90 -5.45 11.60
C GLU A 115 -4.27 -4.77 10.27
N ALA A 116 -5.46 -5.06 9.76
CA ALA A 116 -5.99 -4.42 8.55
C ALA A 116 -7.46 -4.03 8.73
N SER A 117 -7.83 -2.84 8.24
CA SER A 117 -9.21 -2.37 8.13
C SER A 117 -9.77 -2.81 6.77
N VAL A 118 -10.71 -3.76 6.78
CA VAL A 118 -11.21 -4.44 5.57
C VAL A 118 -12.72 -4.48 5.52
N GLY A 119 -13.28 -4.46 4.30
CA GLY A 119 -14.71 -4.67 4.07
C GLY A 119 -14.95 -5.76 3.02
N SER A 120 -15.88 -6.67 3.26
CA SER A 120 -16.20 -7.75 2.31
C SER A 120 -17.71 -8.01 2.24
N LEU A 121 -18.24 -7.98 1.02
CA LEU A 121 -19.61 -8.42 0.71
C LEU A 121 -19.66 -9.87 0.17
N THR A 122 -18.53 -10.55 0.01
CA THR A 122 -18.46 -11.89 -0.60
C THR A 122 -18.02 -12.93 0.44
N TYR A 123 -17.13 -13.85 0.07
CA TYR A 123 -16.62 -14.91 0.95
C TYR A 123 -15.40 -14.46 1.75
N GLY A 124 -14.94 -13.21 1.59
CA GLY A 124 -13.66 -12.77 2.12
C GLY A 124 -12.49 -13.46 1.43
N GLY A 125 -11.43 -13.75 2.19
CA GLY A 125 -10.20 -14.34 1.69
C GLY A 125 -9.09 -14.24 2.73
N GLN A 126 -7.85 -14.09 2.26
CA GLN A 126 -6.67 -13.99 3.10
C GLN A 126 -5.74 -12.89 2.59
N ILE A 127 -5.03 -12.26 3.52
CA ILE A 127 -3.91 -11.38 3.26
C ILE A 127 -2.65 -12.09 3.72
N GLU A 128 -1.82 -12.54 2.79
CA GLU A 128 -0.45 -12.95 3.10
C GLU A 128 0.42 -11.71 3.21
N VAL A 129 1.04 -11.52 4.37
CA VAL A 129 2.01 -10.45 4.61
C VAL A 129 3.39 -10.99 4.27
N ARG A 130 4.03 -10.43 3.24
CA ARG A 130 5.32 -10.86 2.73
C ARG A 130 6.36 -9.74 2.79
N LEU A 131 7.62 -10.11 2.92
CA LEU A 131 8.74 -9.16 2.89
C LEU A 131 9.45 -9.15 1.54
N ASP A 132 9.82 -7.94 1.11
CA ASP A 132 10.75 -7.58 0.04
C ASP A 132 10.36 -7.98 -1.39
N ASN A 133 9.53 -9.02 -1.58
CA ASN A 133 8.95 -9.41 -2.86
C ASN A 133 7.56 -10.07 -2.69
N ALA A 134 6.74 -10.07 -3.76
CA ALA A 134 5.45 -10.75 -3.82
C ALA A 134 5.57 -12.28 -3.68
N ASP A 135 6.71 -12.87 -3.99
CA ASP A 135 7.05 -14.27 -3.72
C ASP A 135 8.00 -14.45 -2.51
N GLY A 136 8.29 -13.36 -1.79
CA GLY A 136 9.18 -13.34 -0.64
C GLY A 136 8.61 -14.07 0.58
N GLN A 137 9.38 -14.05 1.67
CA GLN A 137 9.03 -14.74 2.92
C GLN A 137 7.66 -14.27 3.43
N VAL A 138 6.76 -15.23 3.67
CA VAL A 138 5.49 -14.97 4.37
C VAL A 138 5.79 -14.85 5.85
N ILE A 139 5.52 -13.68 6.42
CA ILE A 139 5.68 -13.44 7.86
C ILE A 139 4.35 -13.56 8.62
N GLY A 140 3.22 -13.56 7.93
CA GLY A 140 1.90 -13.78 8.54
C GLY A 140 0.80 -13.94 7.51
N ILE A 141 -0.32 -14.54 7.94
CA ILE A 141 -1.51 -14.75 7.11
C ILE A 141 -2.72 -14.28 7.92
N CYS A 142 -3.41 -13.25 7.41
CA CYS A 142 -4.59 -12.67 8.03
C CYS A 142 -5.85 -13.14 7.33
N GLU A 143 -6.73 -13.83 8.06
CA GLU A 143 -8.02 -14.27 7.55
C GLU A 143 -8.99 -13.08 7.47
N VAL A 144 -9.66 -12.93 6.33
CA VAL A 144 -10.70 -11.93 6.11
C VAL A 144 -12.03 -12.66 5.93
N SER A 145 -12.96 -12.42 6.84
CA SER A 145 -14.33 -12.92 6.73
C SER A 145 -15.25 -11.88 6.07
N ARG A 146 -16.47 -12.31 5.73
CA ARG A 146 -17.54 -11.43 5.25
C ARG A 146 -17.92 -10.42 6.34
N THR A 147 -17.94 -9.13 6.02
CA THR A 147 -18.31 -8.02 6.93
C THR A 147 -19.68 -7.41 6.60
N GLU A 148 -20.46 -8.08 5.75
CA GLU A 148 -21.79 -7.65 5.28
C GLU A 148 -21.82 -6.35 4.45
N GLY A 149 -20.68 -5.96 3.86
CA GLY A 149 -20.59 -4.79 2.97
C GLY A 149 -19.17 -4.37 2.63
N TRP A 150 -18.96 -3.88 1.41
CA TRP A 150 -17.68 -3.29 0.98
C TRP A 150 -17.26 -2.09 1.85
N ASN A 151 -18.23 -1.30 2.29
CA ASN A 151 -18.04 -0.14 3.16
C ASN A 151 -18.32 -0.43 4.65
N LYS A 152 -18.55 -1.69 5.03
CA LYS A 152 -18.66 -2.09 6.43
C LYS A 152 -17.30 -2.62 6.86
N LEU A 153 -16.50 -1.71 7.39
CA LEU A 153 -15.12 -2.00 7.73
C LEU A 153 -15.02 -2.67 9.09
N GLU A 154 -14.26 -3.75 9.14
CA GLU A 154 -13.87 -4.44 10.36
C GLU A 154 -12.34 -4.55 10.42
N THR A 155 -11.79 -4.56 11.63
CA THR A 155 -10.37 -4.81 11.83
C THR A 155 -10.13 -6.32 11.92
N VAL A 156 -9.35 -6.85 10.99
CA VAL A 156 -8.81 -8.21 11.06
C VAL A 156 -7.39 -8.18 11.62
N SER A 157 -6.97 -9.25 12.29
CA SER A 157 -5.62 -9.35 12.86
C SER A 157 -5.06 -10.76 12.76
N CYS A 158 -3.74 -10.86 12.61
CA CYS A 158 -3.00 -12.11 12.72
C CYS A 158 -1.63 -11.88 13.38
N ALA A 159 -1.07 -12.93 13.98
CA ALA A 159 0.32 -12.92 14.40
C ALA A 159 1.25 -12.81 13.19
N VAL A 160 2.40 -12.16 13.38
CA VAL A 160 3.49 -12.15 12.41
C VAL A 160 4.79 -12.62 13.05
N GLU A 161 5.69 -13.18 12.25
CA GLU A 161 7.07 -13.40 12.65
C GLU A 161 7.74 -12.08 13.05
N LYS A 162 8.69 -12.15 13.98
CA LYS A 162 9.43 -10.96 14.41
C LYS A 162 10.30 -10.44 13.28
N VAL A 163 10.00 -9.24 12.80
CA VAL A 163 10.76 -8.50 11.78
C VAL A 163 11.35 -7.25 12.41
N THR A 164 12.53 -6.81 11.96
CA THR A 164 13.20 -5.60 12.47
C THR A 164 13.80 -4.81 11.31
N GLY A 165 13.99 -3.50 11.48
CA GLY A 165 14.58 -2.65 10.44
C GLY A 165 13.58 -2.30 9.32
N VAL A 166 14.11 -1.85 8.19
CA VAL A 166 13.31 -1.30 7.08
C VAL A 166 13.17 -2.32 5.96
N HIS A 167 11.92 -2.66 5.60
CA HIS A 167 11.61 -3.62 4.54
C HIS A 167 10.55 -3.09 3.59
N ALA A 168 10.42 -3.73 2.42
CA ALA A 168 9.19 -3.63 1.66
C ALA A 168 8.19 -4.66 2.16
N VAL A 169 6.92 -4.26 2.29
CA VAL A 169 5.81 -5.14 2.66
C VAL A 169 4.96 -5.38 1.42
N TYR A 170 4.76 -6.64 1.08
CA TYR A 170 3.84 -7.07 0.04
C TYR A 170 2.62 -7.71 0.68
N LEU A 171 1.45 -7.18 0.38
CA LEU A 171 0.17 -7.79 0.74
C LEU A 171 -0.31 -8.59 -0.46
N VAL A 172 -0.24 -9.92 -0.36
CA VAL A 172 -0.70 -10.83 -1.43
C VAL A 172 -2.05 -11.40 -1.05
N PHE A 173 -3.02 -11.24 -1.94
CA PHE A 173 -4.41 -11.55 -1.66
C PHE A 173 -4.75 -12.95 -2.18
N LYS A 174 -5.30 -13.81 -1.32
CA LYS A 174 -5.72 -15.17 -1.66
C LYS A 174 -7.20 -15.34 -1.36
N GLY A 175 -7.87 -16.16 -2.16
CA GLY A 175 -9.28 -16.44 -1.93
C GLY A 175 -9.95 -17.14 -3.09
N ARG A 176 -11.28 -17.21 -3.02
CA ARG A 176 -12.11 -17.80 -4.07
C ARG A 176 -13.24 -16.85 -4.47
N GLY A 177 -13.71 -16.99 -5.70
CA GLY A 177 -14.66 -16.05 -6.28
C GLY A 177 -13.95 -14.80 -6.80
N GLY A 178 -14.73 -13.85 -7.33
CA GLY A 178 -14.21 -12.59 -7.91
C GLY A 178 -13.65 -11.64 -6.84
N ARG A 179 -14.24 -10.44 -6.69
CA ARG A 179 -13.82 -9.46 -5.66
C ARG A 179 -13.88 -10.09 -4.26
N LEU A 180 -12.75 -10.09 -3.55
CA LEU A 180 -12.58 -10.75 -2.26
C LEU A 180 -13.00 -9.83 -1.10
N PHE A 181 -12.34 -8.68 -0.99
CA PHE A 181 -12.53 -7.66 0.03
C PHE A 181 -11.95 -6.34 -0.48
N ASP A 182 -12.25 -5.27 0.23
CA ASP A 182 -11.62 -3.98 0.12
C ASP A 182 -10.70 -3.76 1.31
N LEU A 183 -9.62 -3.02 1.10
CA LEU A 183 -8.62 -2.72 2.13
C LEU A 183 -8.47 -1.21 2.25
N GLU A 184 -8.80 -0.67 3.42
CA GLU A 184 -8.70 0.77 3.70
C GLU A 184 -7.30 1.14 4.21
N SER A 185 -6.82 0.43 5.21
CA SER A 185 -5.53 0.68 5.85
C SER A 185 -5.01 -0.57 6.54
N PHE A 186 -3.72 -0.54 6.89
CA PHE A 186 -3.11 -1.56 7.74
C PHE A 186 -2.08 -0.94 8.67
N ARG A 187 -1.68 -1.69 9.70
CA ARG A 187 -0.53 -1.40 10.56
C ARG A 187 0.01 -2.67 11.18
N PHE A 188 1.16 -2.56 11.83
CA PHE A 188 1.71 -3.59 12.69
C PHE A 188 1.59 -3.20 14.16
N VAL A 189 1.53 -4.20 15.03
CA VAL A 189 1.36 -4.02 16.47
C VAL A 189 2.46 -4.78 17.21
N LYS A 190 2.93 -4.23 18.32
CA LYS A 190 3.93 -4.85 19.19
C LYS A 190 3.40 -6.03 19.97
#